data_AF-A0A379EBI1-F1
#
_entry.id   AF-A0A379EBI1-F1
#
_cell.length_a   1.000
_cell.length_b   1.000
_cell.length_c   1.000
_cell.angle_alpha   90.00
_cell.angle_beta   90.00
_cell.angle_gamma   90.00
#
_symmetry.space_group_name_H-M   'P 1'
#
loop_
_entity.id
_entity.type
_entity.pdbx_description
1 polymer ?
#
loop_
_entity_poly.entity_id
_entity_poly.type
_entity_poly.pdbx_seq_one_letter_code
_entity_poly.pdbx_strand_id
1 'polypeptide(L)'
;MNSGITDIAILRDFISKVNVVVTTMDILTDSTAEAKTLYSQEFSHLFVDEAHHSEAQTWKELIDCFDKEKVFLFTATPIQK
;
A
#
# COMPACT_ATOMS: atom_id res chain seq x y z
N MET A 1 -18.11 -0.51 2.64
CA MET A 1 -16.92 -1.24 3.08
C MET A 1 -16.34 -1.91 1.85
N ASN A 2 -15.24 -1.38 1.33
CA ASN A 2 -14.44 -2.07 0.30
C ASN A 2 -13.45 -2.95 1.05
N SER A 3 -13.95 -4.00 1.71
CA SER A 3 -13.13 -4.79 2.62
C SER A 3 -12.21 -5.72 1.83
N GLY A 4 -10.89 -5.50 1.93
CA GLY A 4 -9.88 -6.47 1.52
C GLY A 4 -9.88 -7.72 2.41
N ILE A 5 -8.85 -8.56 2.26
CA ILE A 5 -8.66 -9.75 3.11
C ILE A 5 -8.34 -9.29 4.54
N THR A 6 -9.21 -9.63 5.51
CA THR A 6 -9.06 -9.19 6.90
C THR A 6 -8.33 -10.17 7.80
N ASP A 7 -8.37 -11.46 7.47
CA ASP A 7 -7.63 -12.51 8.19
C ASP A 7 -6.16 -12.52 7.75
N ILE A 8 -5.25 -12.34 8.71
CA ILE A 8 -3.82 -12.20 8.44
C ILE A 8 -3.18 -13.47 7.88
N ALA A 9 -3.66 -14.65 8.29
CA ALA A 9 -3.12 -15.93 7.82
C ALA A 9 -3.53 -16.17 6.35
N ILE A 10 -4.79 -15.85 6.02
CA ILE A 10 -5.28 -15.90 4.63
C ILE A 10 -4.53 -14.89 3.76
N LEU A 11 -4.30 -13.68 4.28
CA LEU A 11 -3.58 -12.65 3.54
C LEU A 11 -2.14 -13.04 3.23
N ARG A 12 -1.40 -13.58 4.21
CA ARG A 12 -0.03 -14.06 4.00
C ARG A 12 0.02 -15.21 3.00
N ASP A 13 -0.89 -16.18 3.11
CA ASP A 13 -0.98 -17.30 2.15
C ASP A 13 -1.27 -16.79 0.73
N PHE A 14 -2.17 -15.83 0.57
CA PHE A 14 -2.44 -15.18 -0.71
C PHE A 14 -1.20 -14.50 -1.28
N ILE A 15 -0.53 -13.64 -0.50
CA ILE A 15 0.69 -12.92 -0.91
C ILE A 15 1.77 -13.91 -1.36
N SER A 16 1.95 -15.03 -0.63
CA SER A 16 2.97 -16.03 -0.95
C SER A 16 2.80 -16.72 -2.31
N LYS A 17 1.61 -16.66 -2.91
CA LYS A 17 1.26 -17.34 -4.16
C LYS A 17 1.33 -16.44 -5.39
N VAL A 18 1.65 -15.16 -5.21
CA VAL A 18 1.67 -14.17 -6.29
C VAL A 18 2.98 -13.41 -6.31
N ASN A 19 3.35 -12.87 -7.48
CA ASN A 19 4.54 -12.03 -7.62
C ASN A 19 4.21 -10.54 -7.57
N VAL A 20 3.00 -10.16 -7.96
CA VAL A 20 2.53 -8.77 -8.04
C VAL A 20 1.09 -8.71 -7.56
N VAL A 21 0.81 -7.74 -6.68
CA VAL A 21 -0.54 -7.40 -6.22
C VAL A 21 -0.89 -6.02 -6.76
N VAL A 22 -2.04 -5.92 -7.42
CA VAL A 22 -2.61 -4.64 -7.90
C VAL A 22 -3.91 -4.40 -7.14
N THR A 23 -4.01 -3.23 -6.51
CA THR A 23 -5.15 -2.86 -5.68
C THR A 23 -5.29 -1.34 -5.62
N THR A 24 -6.37 -0.85 -5.00
CA THR A 24 -6.59 0.58 -4.77
C THR A 24 -6.04 1.01 -3.41
N MET A 25 -5.70 2.30 -3.30
CA MET A 25 -5.30 2.90 -2.02
C MET A 25 -6.40 2.80 -0.96
N ASP A 26 -7.68 2.85 -1.35
CA ASP A 26 -8.79 2.69 -0.40
C ASP A 26 -8.73 1.35 0.35
N ILE A 27 -8.44 0.24 -0.37
CA ILE A 27 -8.32 -1.10 0.25
C ILE A 27 -7.10 -1.18 1.18
N LEU A 28 -5.96 -0.63 0.75
CA LEU A 28 -4.73 -0.67 1.55
C LEU A 28 -4.81 0.24 2.79
N THR A 29 -5.41 1.42 2.66
CA THR A 29 -5.54 2.37 3.77
C THR A 29 -6.58 1.93 4.81
N ASP A 30 -7.65 1.24 4.38
CA ASP A 30 -8.66 0.63 5.27
C ASP A 30 -8.21 -0.71 5.89
N SER A 31 -7.04 -1.23 5.49
CA SER A 31 -6.47 -2.46 6.05
C SER A 31 -6.04 -2.28 7.52
N THR A 32 -6.05 -3.38 8.28
CA THR A 32 -5.58 -3.38 9.67
C THR A 32 -4.10 -3.01 9.79
N ALA A 33 -3.67 -2.52 10.95
CA ALA A 33 -2.26 -2.22 11.19
C ALA A 33 -1.35 -3.44 11.01
N GLU A 34 -1.84 -4.64 11.37
CA GLU A 34 -1.13 -5.90 11.16
C GLU A 34 -0.96 -6.21 9.67
N ALA A 35 -2.01 -6.03 8.86
CA ALA A 35 -1.92 -6.20 7.41
C ALA A 35 -0.96 -5.18 6.77
N LYS A 36 -1.01 -3.91 7.19
CA LYS A 36 -0.06 -2.87 6.72
C LYS A 36 1.40 -3.25 7.03
N THR A 37 1.65 -3.79 8.21
CA THR A 37 2.98 -4.30 8.61
C THR A 37 3.39 -5.50 7.77
N LEU A 38 2.46 -6.41 7.47
CA LEU A 38 2.73 -7.55 6.60
C LEU A 38 3.11 -7.09 5.19
N TYR A 39 2.39 -6.11 4.62
CA TYR A 39 2.71 -5.58 3.30
C TYR A 39 4.13 -5.02 3.24
N SER A 40 4.57 -4.24 4.23
CA SER A 40 5.92 -3.66 4.23
C SER A 40 7.05 -4.66 4.44
N GLN A 41 6.74 -5.81 5.05
CA GLN A 41 7.67 -6.91 5.24
C GLN A 41 7.77 -7.82 4.01
N GLU A 42 6.64 -8.16 3.38
CA GLU A 42 6.58 -9.15 2.31
C GLU A 42 6.80 -8.53 0.91
N PHE A 43 6.41 -7.26 0.71
CA PHE A 43 6.59 -6.60 -0.58
C PHE A 43 7.97 -5.95 -0.68
N SER A 44 8.66 -6.30 -1.76
CA SER A 44 9.97 -5.71 -2.06
C SER A 44 9.88 -4.25 -2.54
N HIS A 45 8.77 -3.87 -3.18
CA HIS A 45 8.56 -2.54 -3.75
C HIS A 45 7.07 -2.15 -3.66
N LEU A 46 6.80 -0.86 -3.46
CA LEU A 46 5.47 -0.25 -3.52
C LEU A 46 5.46 0.79 -4.65
N PHE A 47 4.55 0.62 -5.60
CA PHE A 47 4.32 1.57 -6.68
C PHE A 47 2.95 2.23 -6.47
N VAL A 48 2.93 3.57 -6.38
CA VAL A 48 1.69 4.35 -6.22
C VAL A 48 1.51 5.21 -7.46
N ASP A 49 0.37 5.03 -8.14
CA ASP A 49 -0.07 5.87 -9.24
C ASP A 49 -0.95 7.01 -8.73
N GLU A 50 -1.07 8.10 -9.52
CA GLU A 50 -1.75 9.34 -9.13
C GLU A 50 -1.30 9.86 -7.76
N ALA A 51 0.02 9.76 -7.51
CA ALA A 51 0.61 10.02 -6.21
C ALA A 51 0.52 11.48 -5.75
N HIS A 52 -0.05 12.40 -6.54
CA HIS A 52 -0.37 13.74 -6.07
C HIS A 52 -1.38 13.76 -4.91
N HIS A 53 -2.14 12.66 -4.72
CA HIS A 53 -3.01 12.45 -3.57
C HIS A 53 -2.25 11.97 -2.31
N SER A 54 -0.95 11.70 -2.38
CA SER A 54 -0.14 11.23 -1.24
C SER A 54 -0.07 12.24 -0.09
N GLU A 55 -0.53 13.48 -0.28
CA GLU A 55 -0.67 14.46 0.80
C GLU A 55 -1.75 14.08 1.82
N ALA A 56 -2.73 13.26 1.43
CA ALA A 56 -3.77 12.75 2.30
C ALA A 56 -3.17 11.92 3.45
N GLN A 57 -3.64 12.18 4.68
CA GLN A 57 -3.09 11.58 5.90
C GLN A 57 -3.09 10.04 5.85
N THR A 58 -4.16 9.44 5.35
CA THR A 58 -4.29 7.98 5.25
C THR A 58 -3.29 7.36 4.27
N TRP A 59 -2.99 8.06 3.18
CA TRP A 59 -1.98 7.61 2.20
C TRP A 59 -0.59 7.71 2.80
N LYS A 60 -0.27 8.83 3.48
CA LYS A 60 1.00 8.99 4.19
C LYS A 60 1.24 7.88 5.20
N GLU A 61 0.26 7.59 6.05
CA GLU A 61 0.37 6.53 7.06
C GLU A 61 0.66 5.16 6.45
N LEU A 62 0.04 4.83 5.32
CA LEU A 62 0.35 3.58 4.61
C LEU A 62 1.75 3.62 4.01
N ILE A 63 2.09 4.68 3.28
CA ILE A 63 3.37 4.82 2.58
C ILE A 63 4.54 4.79 3.58
N ASP A 64 4.39 5.46 4.73
CA ASP A 64 5.40 5.54 5.79
C ASP A 64 5.63 4.19 6.51
N CYS A 65 4.78 3.18 6.29
CA CYS A 65 5.04 1.81 6.74
C CYS A 65 6.18 1.14 5.96
N PHE A 66 6.53 1.64 4.78
CA PHE A 66 7.55 1.07 3.90
C PHE A 66 8.86 1.85 4.01
N ASP A 67 9.97 1.15 3.82
CA ASP A 67 11.27 1.82 3.67
C ASP A 67 11.28 2.70 2.41
N LYS A 68 11.84 3.91 2.52
CA LYS A 68 11.72 4.93 1.46
C LYS A 68 12.32 4.49 0.13
N GLU A 69 13.36 3.67 0.14
CA GLU A 69 14.00 3.12 -1.06
C GLU A 69 13.12 2.12 -1.82
N LYS A 70 12.05 1.60 -1.19
CA LYS A 70 11.11 0.67 -1.80
C LYS A 70 9.90 1.37 -2.44
N VAL A 71 9.70 2.66 -2.17
CA VAL A 71 8.50 3.40 -2.57
C VAL A 71 8.75 4.22 -3.83
N PHE A 72 7.91 4.03 -4.84
CA PHE A 72 7.94 4.74 -6.12
C PHE A 72 6.60 5.43 -6.35
N LEU A 73 6.63 6.74 -6.49
CA LEU A 73 5.46 7.59 -6.64
C LEU A 73 5.41 8.14 -8.07
N PHE A 74 4.40 7.74 -8.83
CA PHE A 74 4.15 8.24 -10.18
C PHE A 74 2.96 9.19 -10.17
N THR A 75 3.08 10.31 -10.89
CA THR A 75 1.97 11.23 -11.11
C THR A 75 2.20 12.04 -12.38
N ALA A 76 1.13 12.31 -13.12
CA ALA A 76 1.16 13.28 -14.22
C ALA A 76 1.09 14.74 -13.71
N THR A 77 0.66 14.93 -12.46
CA THR A 77 0.43 16.22 -11.82
C THR A 77 1.30 16.35 -10.57
N PRO A 78 2.54 16.83 -10.68
CA PRO A 78 3.38 17.07 -9.50
C PRO A 78 2.69 18.05 -8.55
N ILE A 79 2.85 17.83 -7.24
CA ILE A 79 2.32 18.74 -6.22
C ILE A 79 2.85 20.15 -6.50
N GLN A 80 1.94 21.08 -6.77
CA GLN A 80 2.26 22.48 -6.94
C GLN A 80 2.29 23.10 -5.55
N LYS A 81 3.47 23.58 -5.12
CA LYS A 81 3.58 24.45 -3.95
C LYS A 81 2.91 25.78 -4.19
#